data_AF-A0A4V3HSM0-F1
#
_entry.id   AF-A0A4V3HSM0-F1
#
_cell.length_a   1.000
_cell.length_b   1.000
_cell.length_c   1.000
_cell.angle_alpha   90.00
_cell.angle_beta   90.00
_cell.angle_gamma   90.00
#
_symmetry.space_group_name_H-M   'P 1'
#
loop_
_entity.id
_entity.type
_entity.pdbx_description
1 polymer ?
#
loop_
_entity_poly.entity_id
_entity_poly.type
_entity_poly.pdbx_seq_one_letter_code
_entity_poly.pdbx_strand_id
1 'polypeptide(L)'
;MMTSKCIVDIFVMCLISTWMAHAVHGALGFEQHIRQAEKRSLNTWVSINYDGNWPCSLEHLRTIYTAVEYAKILANGAVVALEESGTTSPAYTRWFGGQNAERSTLEAIKTHHYEAVLTGLRGPESGSVRMVETGGPDSERLVYACHASNDGACASGEYAAAINFGDVGMQANLIQLCPSFFKKASHSQMLRNWRKGIYTPSASLTLLHEMQHLDAIVGANRRARDYGYSISECENLDDETKISNAQNFAFFALDVLANPTA
;
A
#
# COMPACT_ATOMS: atom_id res chain seq x y z
N MET A 1 16.07 40.26 76.30
CA MET A 1 17.31 39.76 75.65
C MET A 1 17.29 38.23 75.79
N MET A 2 17.65 37.51 74.71
CA MET A 2 17.70 36.02 74.57
C MET A 2 16.31 35.34 74.39
N THR A 3 15.85 35.03 73.16
CA THR A 3 16.13 33.93 72.19
C THR A 3 15.22 32.69 72.35
N SER A 4 14.37 32.41 71.32
CA SER A 4 14.07 31.10 70.69
C SER A 4 12.86 31.26 69.70
N LYS A 5 13.01 31.09 68.38
CA LYS A 5 12.66 29.91 67.52
C LYS A 5 11.18 29.45 67.69
N CYS A 6 10.35 29.10 66.69
CA CYS A 6 10.48 28.73 65.27
C CYS A 6 9.04 28.43 64.72
N ILE A 7 8.80 28.55 63.39
CA ILE A 7 7.92 27.70 62.54
C ILE A 7 6.39 27.85 62.77
N VAL A 8 5.51 28.21 61.82
CA VAL A 8 5.15 27.56 60.54
C VAL A 8 4.50 28.60 59.60
N ASP A 9 5.03 28.73 58.39
CA ASP A 9 4.29 29.16 57.20
C ASP A 9 4.48 28.07 56.12
N ILE A 10 3.55 28.02 55.17
CA ILE A 10 3.46 27.12 53.98
C ILE A 10 2.48 25.96 54.17
N PHE A 11 1.22 26.21 53.85
CA PHE A 11 0.25 25.17 53.49
C PHE A 11 -0.74 25.67 52.42
N VAL A 12 -0.25 26.05 51.25
CA VAL A 12 -1.05 26.09 50.01
C VAL A 12 -0.08 25.82 48.86
N MET A 13 -0.49 25.00 47.89
CA MET A 13 0.20 24.59 46.65
C MET A 13 0.85 23.20 46.66
N CYS A 14 0.05 22.12 46.65
CA CYS A 14 0.51 20.86 46.04
C CYS A 14 -0.61 19.87 45.66
N LEU A 15 -1.70 20.30 45.01
CA LEU A 15 -2.76 19.39 44.54
C LEU A 15 -3.26 19.65 43.11
N ILE A 16 -2.41 20.12 42.20
CA ILE A 16 -2.75 20.24 40.75
C ILE A 16 -1.74 19.50 39.85
N SER A 17 -0.80 18.71 40.41
CA SER A 17 0.28 18.09 39.61
C SER A 17 0.01 16.65 39.12
N THR A 18 -1.09 15.99 39.53
CA THR A 18 -1.32 14.58 39.15
C THR A 18 -2.26 14.36 37.96
N TRP A 19 -3.08 15.35 37.61
CA TRP A 19 -4.02 15.23 36.47
C TRP A 19 -3.39 15.58 35.11
N MET A 20 -2.34 16.41 35.07
CA MET A 20 -1.63 16.69 33.82
C MET A 20 -0.68 15.55 33.40
N ALA A 21 -0.16 14.76 34.34
CA ALA A 21 0.78 13.68 34.03
C ALA A 21 0.15 12.52 33.23
N HIS A 22 -1.15 12.25 33.44
CA HIS A 22 -1.89 11.20 32.73
C HIS A 22 -2.35 11.65 31.33
N ALA A 23 -2.70 12.92 31.17
CA ALA A 23 -3.07 13.49 29.87
C ALA A 23 -1.88 13.54 28.90
N VAL A 24 -0.67 13.84 29.41
CA VAL A 24 0.56 13.89 28.60
C VAL A 24 1.02 12.50 28.16
N HIS A 25 0.87 11.45 28.99
CA HIS A 25 1.18 10.08 28.58
C HIS A 25 0.18 9.51 27.56
N GLY A 26 -1.11 9.86 27.67
CA GLY A 26 -2.12 9.47 26.68
C GLY A 26 -1.93 10.17 25.33
N ALA A 27 -1.58 11.46 25.33
CA ALA A 27 -1.30 12.22 24.11
C ALA A 27 -0.02 11.76 23.40
N LEU A 28 1.05 11.45 24.16
CA LEU A 28 2.31 10.92 23.59
C LEU A 28 2.14 9.52 23.00
N GLY A 29 1.37 8.64 23.65
CA GLY A 29 1.05 7.31 23.10
C GLY A 29 0.19 7.39 21.83
N PHE A 30 -0.76 8.32 21.78
CA PHE A 30 -1.61 8.55 20.62
C PHE A 30 -0.84 9.20 19.45
N GLU A 31 0.03 10.18 19.72
CA GLU A 31 0.94 10.74 18.72
C GLU A 31 1.96 9.70 18.21
N GLN A 32 2.46 8.82 19.06
CA GLN A 32 3.40 7.78 18.66
C GLN A 32 2.73 6.70 17.80
N HIS A 33 1.48 6.34 18.11
CA HIS A 33 0.66 5.47 17.27
C HIS A 33 0.27 6.14 15.93
N ILE A 34 -0.07 7.43 15.91
CA ILE A 34 -0.33 8.18 14.67
C ILE A 34 0.95 8.28 13.83
N ARG A 35 2.10 8.61 14.44
CA ARG A 35 3.39 8.67 13.76
C ARG A 35 3.83 7.31 13.22
N GLN A 36 3.53 6.20 13.90
CA GLN A 36 3.76 4.85 13.38
C GLN A 36 2.76 4.48 12.26
N ALA A 37 1.50 4.91 12.36
CA ALA A 37 0.47 4.67 11.34
C ALA A 37 0.67 5.50 10.05
N GLU A 38 1.42 6.61 10.11
CA GLU A 38 1.79 7.44 8.97
C GLU A 38 3.16 7.12 8.36
N LYS A 39 4.04 6.40 9.07
CA LYS A 39 5.41 6.17 8.58
C LYS A 39 5.43 5.09 7.50
N ARG A 40 5.33 5.53 6.25
CA ARG A 40 5.79 4.77 5.09
C ARG A 40 7.26 4.44 5.29
N SER A 41 7.55 3.18 5.53
CA SER A 41 8.77 2.83 6.25
C SER A 41 9.49 1.63 5.67
N LEU A 42 9.06 1.13 4.50
CA LEU A 42 9.79 0.03 3.87
C LEU A 42 11.26 0.42 3.63
N ASN A 43 12.17 -0.38 4.18
CA ASN A 43 13.61 -0.19 4.07
C ASN A 43 14.33 -1.46 3.54
N THR A 44 13.62 -2.59 3.50
CA THR A 44 14.17 -3.89 3.15
C THR A 44 13.17 -4.64 2.27
N TRP A 45 13.64 -5.14 1.12
CA TRP A 45 12.85 -5.89 0.15
C TRP A 45 13.55 -7.21 -0.15
N VAL A 46 12.95 -8.33 0.27
CA VAL A 46 13.56 -9.66 0.16
C VAL A 46 12.62 -10.64 -0.52
N SER A 47 13.16 -11.71 -1.09
CA SER A 47 12.37 -12.85 -1.56
C SER A 47 12.61 -14.09 -0.70
N ILE A 48 11.65 -15.01 -0.69
CA ILE A 48 11.90 -16.35 -0.15
C ILE A 48 12.89 -17.09 -1.06
N ASN A 49 13.97 -17.59 -0.46
CA ASN A 49 15.04 -18.33 -1.13
C ASN A 49 14.61 -19.77 -1.47
N TYR A 50 15.48 -20.53 -2.15
CA TYR A 50 15.13 -21.86 -2.69
C TYR A 50 14.87 -22.95 -1.64
N ASP A 51 15.38 -22.80 -0.42
CA ASP A 51 15.19 -23.73 0.71
C ASP A 51 14.04 -23.31 1.64
N GLY A 52 13.30 -22.25 1.30
CA GLY A 52 12.12 -21.79 2.01
C GLY A 52 10.81 -22.46 1.57
N ASN A 53 9.72 -22.16 2.28
CA ASN A 53 8.41 -22.79 2.04
C ASN A 53 7.70 -22.32 0.75
N TRP A 54 8.02 -21.11 0.27
CA TRP A 54 7.41 -20.52 -0.93
C TRP A 54 8.48 -19.87 -1.83
N PRO A 55 9.43 -20.68 -2.34
CA PRO A 55 10.65 -20.20 -2.96
C PRO A 55 10.38 -19.47 -4.27
N CYS A 56 10.99 -18.31 -4.45
CA CYS A 56 11.01 -17.62 -5.73
C CYS A 56 12.18 -18.09 -6.58
N SER A 57 11.89 -18.70 -7.74
CA SER A 57 12.90 -19.09 -8.72
C SER A 57 13.54 -17.87 -9.39
N LEU A 58 14.67 -18.05 -10.06
CA LEU A 58 15.29 -16.97 -10.84
C LEU A 58 14.36 -16.39 -11.92
N GLU A 59 13.49 -17.23 -12.51
CA GLU A 59 12.48 -16.79 -13.47
C GLU A 59 11.39 -15.96 -12.79
N HIS A 60 10.91 -16.37 -11.61
CA HIS A 60 9.98 -15.57 -10.81
C HIS A 60 10.57 -14.21 -10.48
N LEU A 61 11.83 -14.16 -10.03
CA LEU A 61 12.50 -12.91 -9.70
C LEU A 61 12.59 -11.96 -10.90
N ARG A 62 12.96 -12.47 -12.09
CA ARG A 62 12.98 -11.65 -13.32
C ARG A 62 11.62 -11.05 -13.63
N THR A 63 10.55 -11.84 -13.49
CA THR A 63 9.19 -11.35 -13.69
C THR A 63 8.80 -10.30 -12.65
N ILE A 64 9.17 -10.50 -11.38
CA ILE A 64 8.93 -9.54 -10.29
C ILE A 64 9.63 -8.21 -10.57
N TYR A 65 10.94 -8.22 -10.87
CA TYR A 65 11.68 -7.00 -11.21
C TYR A 65 11.08 -6.27 -12.40
N THR A 66 10.73 -7.01 -13.46
CA THR A 66 10.07 -6.43 -14.64
C THR A 66 8.70 -5.83 -14.29
N ALA A 67 7.92 -6.52 -13.47
CA ALA A 67 6.59 -6.07 -13.04
C ALA A 67 6.68 -4.82 -12.15
N VAL A 68 7.70 -4.72 -11.28
CA VAL A 68 7.97 -3.53 -10.45
C VAL A 68 8.21 -2.30 -11.32
N GLU A 69 9.10 -2.39 -12.32
CA GLU A 69 9.40 -1.27 -13.20
C GLU A 69 8.17 -0.81 -13.99
N TYR A 70 7.41 -1.76 -14.55
CA TYR A 70 6.18 -1.41 -15.27
C TYR A 70 5.04 -0.94 -14.35
N ALA A 71 4.99 -1.37 -13.09
CA ALA A 71 4.04 -0.85 -12.11
C ALA A 71 4.36 0.62 -11.78
N LYS A 72 5.64 0.97 -11.69
CA LYS A 72 6.08 2.37 -11.55
C LYS A 72 5.73 3.20 -12.77
N ILE A 73 5.84 2.65 -13.98
CA ILE A 73 5.40 3.34 -15.20
C ILE A 73 3.89 3.62 -15.17
N LEU A 74 3.06 2.66 -14.74
CA LEU A 74 1.62 2.87 -14.54
C LEU A 74 1.35 3.97 -13.51
N ALA A 75 1.98 3.88 -12.34
CA ALA A 75 1.82 4.87 -11.28
C ALA A 75 2.26 6.27 -11.73
N ASN A 76 3.37 6.39 -12.46
CA ASN A 76 3.83 7.67 -12.99
C ASN A 76 2.86 8.25 -14.02
N GLY A 77 2.32 7.41 -14.92
CA GLY A 77 1.28 7.84 -15.85
C GLY A 77 0.04 8.40 -15.13
N ALA A 78 -0.35 7.77 -14.01
CA ALA A 78 -1.42 8.27 -13.16
C ALA A 78 -1.08 9.62 -12.51
N VAL A 79 0.14 9.81 -11.98
CA VAL A 79 0.59 11.10 -11.43
C VAL A 79 0.49 12.20 -12.48
N VAL A 80 1.06 11.98 -13.67
CA VAL A 80 1.01 12.97 -14.76
C VAL A 80 -0.43 13.33 -15.13
N ALA A 81 -1.30 12.33 -15.29
CA ALA A 81 -2.71 12.59 -15.63
C ALA A 81 -3.45 13.38 -14.53
N LEU A 82 -3.14 13.12 -13.25
CA LEU A 82 -3.71 13.87 -12.12
C LEU A 82 -3.21 15.31 -12.07
N GLU A 83 -1.98 15.57 -12.52
CA GLU A 83 -1.41 16.92 -12.57
C GLU A 83 -1.92 17.74 -13.76
N GLU A 84 -2.05 17.13 -14.93
CA GLU A 84 -2.41 17.81 -16.18
C GLU A 84 -3.93 18.04 -16.31
N SER A 85 -4.72 16.98 -16.13
CA SER A 85 -6.17 17.01 -16.32
C SER A 85 -6.95 16.87 -15.02
N GLY A 86 -6.33 16.27 -13.99
CA GLY A 86 -6.91 16.12 -12.67
C GLY A 86 -8.35 15.59 -12.68
N THR A 87 -9.21 16.25 -11.90
CA THR A 87 -10.61 15.85 -11.68
C THR A 87 -11.52 16.12 -12.88
N THR A 88 -11.03 16.84 -13.90
CA THR A 88 -11.79 17.11 -15.13
C THR A 88 -11.67 15.99 -16.16
N SER A 89 -10.76 15.03 -15.98
CA SER A 89 -10.58 13.94 -16.92
C SER A 89 -11.73 12.92 -16.87
N PRO A 90 -12.20 12.39 -18.02
CA PRO A 90 -13.20 11.33 -18.03
C PRO A 90 -12.77 10.08 -17.25
N ALA A 91 -11.47 9.77 -17.26
CA ALA A 91 -10.89 8.67 -16.50
C ALA A 91 -11.04 8.89 -14.99
N TYR A 92 -10.85 10.13 -14.49
CA TYR A 92 -11.04 10.43 -13.08
C TYR A 92 -12.48 10.19 -12.66
N THR A 93 -13.46 10.74 -13.37
CA THR A 93 -14.88 10.53 -13.05
C THR A 93 -15.27 9.06 -13.13
N ARG A 94 -14.75 8.32 -14.12
CA ARG A 94 -15.02 6.90 -14.29
C ARG A 94 -14.54 6.08 -13.09
N TRP A 95 -13.28 6.27 -12.69
CA TRP A 95 -12.61 5.40 -11.72
C TRP A 95 -12.63 5.92 -10.29
N PHE A 96 -12.84 7.21 -10.06
CA PHE A 96 -12.88 7.82 -8.74
C PHE A 96 -14.20 8.53 -8.43
N GLY A 97 -15.08 8.73 -9.41
CA GLY A 97 -16.37 9.36 -9.17
C GLY A 97 -16.32 10.89 -9.14
N GLY A 98 -17.46 11.52 -9.43
CA GLY A 98 -17.55 12.97 -9.54
C GLY A 98 -17.57 13.68 -8.19
N GLN A 99 -18.10 13.05 -7.14
CA GLN A 99 -18.14 13.61 -5.79
C GLN A 99 -16.76 13.73 -5.14
N ASN A 100 -15.77 13.00 -5.66
CA ASN A 100 -14.39 13.06 -5.21
C ASN A 100 -13.55 14.12 -5.93
N ALA A 101 -14.17 14.98 -6.75
CA ALA A 101 -13.46 15.99 -7.54
C ALA A 101 -12.84 17.15 -6.74
N GLU A 102 -12.85 17.08 -5.40
CA GLU A 102 -12.18 18.06 -4.55
C GLU A 102 -10.66 17.97 -4.66
N ARG A 103 -10.00 19.13 -4.57
CA ARG A 103 -8.53 19.21 -4.67
C ARG A 103 -7.82 18.38 -3.61
N SER A 104 -8.33 18.38 -2.38
CA SER A 104 -7.82 17.58 -1.26
C SER A 104 -7.79 16.09 -1.59
N THR A 105 -8.87 15.56 -2.17
CA THR A 105 -8.99 14.16 -2.56
C THR A 105 -8.05 13.83 -3.72
N LEU A 106 -7.94 14.70 -4.73
CA LEU A 106 -6.97 14.53 -5.81
C LEU A 106 -5.53 14.46 -5.28
N GLU A 107 -5.12 15.41 -4.44
CA GLU A 107 -3.76 15.42 -3.88
C GLU A 107 -3.55 14.18 -3.00
N ALA A 108 -4.57 13.75 -2.25
CA ALA A 108 -4.47 12.55 -1.45
C ALA A 108 -4.26 11.28 -2.30
N ILE A 109 -5.01 11.14 -3.41
CA ILE A 109 -4.83 10.05 -4.38
C ILE A 109 -3.42 10.09 -4.97
N LYS A 110 -2.99 11.25 -5.46
CA LYS A 110 -1.66 11.41 -6.08
C LYS A 110 -0.54 11.03 -5.11
N THR A 111 -0.52 11.64 -3.94
CA THR A 111 0.59 11.51 -2.99
C THR A 111 0.55 10.25 -2.16
N HIS A 112 -0.65 9.73 -1.86
CA HIS A 112 -0.79 8.54 -1.02
C HIS A 112 -0.99 7.23 -1.73
N HIS A 113 -1.32 7.23 -3.02
CA HIS A 113 -1.45 6.00 -3.78
C HIS A 113 -0.36 5.89 -4.86
N TYR A 114 -0.20 6.89 -5.72
CA TYR A 114 0.70 6.76 -6.86
C TYR A 114 2.15 7.12 -6.56
N GLU A 115 2.42 8.30 -5.99
CA GLU A 115 3.79 8.70 -5.60
C GLU A 115 4.37 7.76 -4.51
N ALA A 116 3.51 7.27 -3.61
CA ALA A 116 3.88 6.28 -2.62
C ALA A 116 4.35 4.96 -3.25
N VAL A 117 3.70 4.50 -4.33
CA VAL A 117 4.16 3.34 -5.09
C VAL A 117 5.48 3.62 -5.79
N LEU A 118 5.65 4.79 -6.40
CA LEU A 118 6.91 5.16 -7.08
C LEU A 118 8.12 5.07 -6.14
N THR A 119 7.93 5.50 -4.90
CA THR A 119 9.00 5.57 -3.89
C THR A 119 9.17 4.27 -3.10
N GLY A 120 8.08 3.59 -2.75
CA GLY A 120 8.06 2.45 -1.84
C GLY A 120 8.11 1.06 -2.50
N LEU A 121 7.63 0.91 -3.73
CA LEU A 121 7.67 -0.38 -4.44
C LEU A 121 9.09 -0.63 -4.97
N ARG A 122 9.70 -1.74 -4.59
CA ARG A 122 10.99 -2.22 -5.12
C ARG A 122 10.98 -3.72 -5.27
N GLY A 123 11.78 -4.24 -6.21
CA GLY A 123 12.02 -5.69 -6.27
C GLY A 123 12.80 -6.17 -5.04
N PRO A 124 13.01 -7.49 -4.87
CA PRO A 124 13.71 -8.07 -3.73
C PRO A 124 15.24 -7.83 -3.78
N GLU A 125 15.65 -6.55 -3.77
CA GLU A 125 17.03 -6.09 -3.95
C GLU A 125 17.89 -6.23 -2.69
N SER A 126 17.28 -6.38 -1.52
CA SER A 126 17.97 -6.59 -0.24
C SER A 126 18.41 -8.05 -0.04
N GLY A 127 18.10 -8.94 -0.98
CA GLY A 127 18.51 -10.34 -0.97
C GLY A 127 17.38 -11.31 -0.73
N SER A 128 17.69 -12.42 -0.06
CA SER A 128 16.74 -13.51 0.14
C SER A 128 16.77 -14.04 1.58
N VAL A 129 15.62 -14.54 2.03
CA VAL A 129 15.41 -15.09 3.37
C VAL A 129 14.77 -16.47 3.27
N ARG A 130 14.92 -17.31 4.30
CA ARG A 130 14.36 -18.67 4.29
C ARG A 130 12.86 -18.71 4.54
N MET A 131 12.39 -17.84 5.41
CA MET A 131 10.98 -17.74 5.84
C MET A 131 10.60 -16.28 5.98
N VAL A 132 9.32 -15.97 5.90
CA VAL A 132 8.81 -14.60 6.07
C VAL A 132 9.27 -14.01 7.42
N GLU A 133 9.31 -14.83 8.47
CA GLU A 133 9.67 -14.47 9.85
C GLU A 133 11.19 -14.42 10.10
N THR A 134 12.03 -14.63 9.08
CA THR A 134 13.49 -14.62 9.24
C THR A 134 13.97 -13.26 9.72
N GLY A 135 14.62 -13.22 10.90
CA GLY A 135 15.04 -11.97 11.55
C GLY A 135 14.05 -11.44 12.59
N GLY A 136 12.88 -12.06 12.74
CA GLY A 136 11.83 -11.65 13.67
C GLY A 136 10.85 -10.61 13.10
N PRO A 137 10.00 -10.03 13.97
CA PRO A 137 9.06 -8.98 13.61
C PRO A 137 9.74 -7.74 13.04
N ASP A 138 9.35 -7.34 11.82
CA ASP A 138 9.87 -6.19 11.11
C ASP A 138 8.79 -5.60 10.21
N SER A 139 8.20 -4.48 10.65
CA SER A 139 7.17 -3.74 9.91
C SER A 139 7.72 -2.95 8.72
N GLU A 140 9.05 -2.80 8.62
CA GLU A 140 9.76 -2.07 7.56
C GLU A 140 10.27 -3.00 6.45
N ARG A 141 10.00 -4.32 6.56
CA ARG A 141 10.38 -5.32 5.55
C ARG A 141 9.19 -5.73 4.69
N LEU A 142 9.44 -5.82 3.38
CA LEU A 142 8.57 -6.44 2.41
C LEU A 142 9.17 -7.76 1.91
N VAL A 143 8.41 -8.84 2.04
CA VAL A 143 8.80 -10.17 1.60
C VAL A 143 7.98 -10.57 0.37
N TYR A 144 8.66 -11.03 -0.68
CA TYR A 144 8.05 -11.65 -1.85
C TYR A 144 8.06 -13.18 -1.68
N ALA A 145 6.88 -13.80 -1.65
CA ALA A 145 6.71 -15.25 -1.57
C ALA A 145 6.03 -15.79 -2.83
N CYS A 146 6.61 -16.84 -3.42
CA CYS A 146 6.11 -17.44 -4.65
C CYS A 146 5.44 -18.78 -4.33
N HIS A 147 4.11 -18.77 -4.24
CA HIS A 147 3.33 -19.94 -3.85
C HIS A 147 3.13 -20.91 -5.03
N ALA A 148 2.97 -22.19 -4.71
CA ALA A 148 2.61 -23.21 -5.68
C ALA A 148 1.10 -23.19 -5.98
N SER A 149 0.67 -23.78 -7.11
CA SER A 149 -0.75 -23.77 -7.51
C SER A 149 -1.67 -24.56 -6.59
N ASN A 150 -1.11 -25.51 -5.83
CA ASN A 150 -1.83 -26.32 -4.86
C ASN A 150 -1.79 -25.75 -3.44
N ASP A 151 -1.14 -24.61 -3.24
CA ASP A 151 -1.19 -23.88 -1.98
C ASP A 151 -2.60 -23.28 -1.79
N GLY A 152 -3.13 -23.36 -0.58
CA GLY A 152 -4.49 -22.89 -0.29
C GLY A 152 -4.73 -21.43 -0.66
N ALA A 153 -3.69 -20.59 -0.60
CA ALA A 153 -3.78 -19.18 -0.98
C ALA A 153 -3.91 -18.93 -2.50
N CYS A 154 -3.65 -19.94 -3.33
CA CYS A 154 -3.66 -19.84 -4.79
C CYS A 154 -4.62 -20.81 -5.48
N ALA A 155 -5.34 -21.62 -4.69
CA ALA A 155 -6.13 -22.74 -5.18
C ALA A 155 -7.34 -22.31 -6.02
N SER A 156 -7.87 -21.08 -5.82
CA SER A 156 -9.00 -20.55 -6.58
C SER A 156 -8.59 -19.75 -7.81
N GLY A 157 -7.29 -19.70 -8.12
CA GLY A 157 -6.76 -19.02 -9.30
C GLY A 157 -6.39 -17.56 -9.08
N GLU A 158 -6.24 -17.15 -7.82
CA GLU A 158 -5.77 -15.83 -7.41
C GLU A 158 -4.45 -15.46 -8.11
N TYR A 159 -4.21 -14.16 -8.24
CA TYR A 159 -2.98 -13.66 -8.86
C TYR A 159 -1.93 -13.34 -7.81
N ALA A 160 -2.30 -12.52 -6.84
CA ALA A 160 -1.45 -12.13 -5.74
C ALA A 160 -2.33 -11.76 -4.54
N ALA A 161 -1.68 -11.55 -3.40
CA ALA A 161 -2.30 -10.96 -2.23
C ALA A 161 -1.24 -10.18 -1.43
N ALA A 162 -1.63 -9.02 -0.90
CA ALA A 162 -0.87 -8.26 0.06
C ALA A 162 -1.35 -8.50 1.49
N ILE A 163 -0.42 -8.89 2.37
CA ILE A 163 -0.66 -9.08 3.80
C ILE A 163 0.25 -8.11 4.55
N ASN A 164 -0.34 -7.29 5.43
CA ASN A 164 0.41 -6.32 6.20
C ASN A 164 1.09 -6.98 7.41
N PHE A 165 2.14 -6.33 7.90
CA PHE A 165 2.65 -6.61 9.23
C PHE A 165 1.50 -6.55 10.27
N GLY A 166 1.42 -7.56 11.13
CA GLY A 166 0.38 -7.68 12.16
C GLY A 166 -0.93 -8.33 11.70
N ASP A 167 -1.27 -8.25 10.40
CA ASP A 167 -2.44 -8.96 9.87
C ASP A 167 -2.22 -10.46 10.02
N VAL A 168 -3.23 -11.18 10.52
CA VAL A 168 -3.18 -12.64 10.74
C VAL A 168 -1.92 -13.14 11.47
N GLY A 169 -1.33 -12.30 12.33
CA GLY A 169 -0.11 -12.62 13.09
C GLY A 169 1.19 -12.52 12.29
N MET A 170 1.15 -11.91 11.10
CA MET A 170 2.30 -11.79 10.20
C MET A 170 3.39 -10.89 10.81
N GLN A 171 4.64 -11.32 10.70
CA GLN A 171 5.81 -10.63 11.27
C GLN A 171 6.52 -9.69 10.28
N ALA A 172 6.04 -9.60 9.05
CA ALA A 172 6.54 -8.66 8.04
C ALA A 172 5.42 -8.31 7.05
N ASN A 173 5.62 -7.32 6.20
CA ASN A 173 4.73 -7.15 5.05
C ASN A 173 5.05 -8.25 4.03
N LEU A 174 4.02 -8.80 3.39
CA LEU A 174 4.14 -9.93 2.49
C LEU A 174 3.37 -9.66 1.21
N ILE A 175 4.00 -9.91 0.08
CA ILE A 175 3.34 -10.10 -1.22
C ILE A 175 3.42 -11.57 -1.57
N GLN A 176 2.26 -12.21 -1.55
CA GLN A 176 2.07 -13.56 -2.02
C GLN A 176 1.83 -13.51 -3.53
N LEU A 177 2.56 -14.31 -4.29
CA LEU A 177 2.47 -14.38 -5.74
C LEU A 177 2.10 -15.79 -6.14
N CYS A 178 0.94 -15.93 -6.78
CA CYS A 178 0.44 -17.19 -7.28
C CYS A 178 0.93 -17.47 -8.71
N PRO A 179 0.90 -18.73 -9.20
CA PRO A 179 1.35 -19.06 -10.55
C PRO A 179 0.67 -18.26 -11.66
N SER A 180 -0.58 -17.86 -11.45
CA SER A 180 -1.35 -17.05 -12.39
C SER A 180 -0.76 -15.64 -12.58
N PHE A 181 -0.06 -15.07 -11.59
CA PHE A 181 0.69 -13.81 -11.74
C PHE A 181 1.77 -13.90 -12.82
N PHE A 182 2.53 -14.99 -12.82
CA PHE A 182 3.65 -15.21 -13.72
C PHE A 182 3.23 -15.56 -15.16
N LYS A 183 1.97 -15.94 -15.36
CA LYS A 183 1.39 -16.31 -16.67
C LYS A 183 0.59 -15.17 -17.33
N LYS A 184 0.67 -13.95 -16.79
CA LYS A 184 -0.09 -12.79 -17.28
C LYS A 184 0.39 -12.27 -18.63
N ALA A 185 -0.47 -11.47 -19.26
CA ALA A 185 -0.14 -10.74 -20.47
C ALA A 185 1.06 -9.82 -20.24
N SER A 186 1.88 -9.63 -21.27
CA SER A 186 2.93 -8.59 -21.22
C SER A 186 2.28 -7.21 -21.02
N HIS A 187 3.02 -6.28 -20.41
CA HIS A 187 2.56 -4.91 -20.21
C HIS A 187 2.07 -4.26 -21.53
N SER A 188 2.83 -4.42 -22.62
CA SER A 188 2.45 -3.89 -23.93
C SER A 188 1.18 -4.54 -24.50
N GLN A 189 0.98 -5.84 -24.26
CA GLN A 189 -0.23 -6.55 -24.69
C GLN A 189 -1.45 -6.08 -23.92
N MET A 190 -1.32 -5.89 -22.60
CA MET A 190 -2.38 -5.32 -21.76
C MET A 190 -2.84 -3.96 -22.29
N LEU A 191 -1.92 -3.03 -22.57
CA LEU A 191 -2.26 -1.72 -23.13
C LEU A 191 -2.96 -1.82 -24.50
N ARG A 192 -2.45 -2.67 -25.40
CA ARG A 192 -3.07 -2.89 -26.73
C ARG A 192 -4.47 -3.48 -26.61
N ASN A 193 -4.68 -4.40 -25.68
CA ASN A 193 -5.98 -5.03 -25.46
C ASN A 193 -6.96 -4.07 -24.82
N TRP A 194 -6.52 -3.25 -23.86
CA TRP A 194 -7.34 -2.23 -23.22
C TRP A 194 -7.95 -1.26 -24.23
N ARG A 195 -7.12 -0.76 -25.17
CA ARG A 195 -7.58 0.11 -26.27
C ARG A 195 -8.63 -0.54 -27.19
N LYS A 196 -8.75 -1.87 -27.15
CA LYS A 196 -9.74 -2.65 -27.91
C LYS A 196 -10.95 -3.06 -27.05
N GLY A 197 -11.05 -2.58 -25.81
CA GLY A 197 -12.10 -2.96 -24.87
C GLY A 197 -11.93 -4.36 -24.27
N ILE A 198 -10.72 -4.93 -24.32
CA ILE A 198 -10.43 -6.27 -23.78
C ILE A 198 -9.55 -6.14 -22.54
N TYR A 199 -10.06 -6.57 -21.39
CA TYR A 199 -9.28 -6.60 -20.15
C TYR A 199 -8.40 -7.85 -20.08
N THR A 200 -7.07 -7.65 -20.12
CA THR A 200 -6.08 -8.70 -19.89
C THR A 200 -4.98 -8.18 -18.96
N PRO A 201 -5.09 -8.40 -17.64
CA PRO A 201 -4.15 -7.82 -16.68
C PRO A 201 -2.72 -8.31 -16.89
N SER A 202 -1.76 -7.41 -16.72
CA SER A 202 -0.33 -7.73 -16.64
C SER A 202 0.12 -7.93 -15.19
N ALA A 203 1.28 -8.57 -14.98
CA ALA A 203 1.89 -8.69 -13.66
C ALA A 203 2.11 -7.32 -12.98
N SER A 204 2.50 -6.29 -13.76
CA SER A 204 2.65 -4.92 -13.26
C SER A 204 1.35 -4.28 -12.77
N LEU A 205 0.23 -4.54 -13.46
CA LEU A 205 -1.06 -4.02 -13.02
C LEU A 205 -1.49 -4.68 -11.71
N THR A 206 -1.26 -5.99 -11.58
CA THR A 206 -1.50 -6.72 -10.34
C THR A 206 -0.62 -6.18 -9.20
N LEU A 207 0.68 -5.94 -9.40
CA LEU A 207 1.49 -5.32 -8.34
C LEU A 207 0.97 -3.93 -7.96
N LEU A 208 0.59 -3.10 -8.93
CA LEU A 208 0.04 -1.78 -8.62
C LEU A 208 -1.24 -1.88 -7.76
N HIS A 209 -2.11 -2.84 -8.06
CA HIS A 209 -3.28 -3.18 -7.24
C HIS A 209 -2.86 -3.60 -5.83
N GLU A 210 -1.98 -4.59 -5.68
CA GLU A 210 -1.58 -5.10 -4.36
C GLU A 210 -0.94 -4.02 -3.47
N MET A 211 -0.20 -3.09 -4.06
CA MET A 211 0.41 -2.00 -3.28
C MET A 211 -0.62 -1.10 -2.60
N GLN A 212 -1.85 -1.02 -3.11
CA GLN A 212 -2.91 -0.22 -2.51
C GLN A 212 -3.40 -0.79 -1.17
N HIS A 213 -3.13 -2.07 -0.92
CA HIS A 213 -3.48 -2.73 0.34
C HIS A 213 -2.39 -2.65 1.41
N LEU A 214 -1.19 -2.18 1.08
CA LEU A 214 -0.08 -2.12 2.03
C LEU A 214 -0.05 -0.79 2.78
N ASP A 215 -0.27 -0.84 4.09
CA ASP A 215 -0.19 0.29 5.02
C ASP A 215 1.18 0.96 4.95
N ALA A 216 2.24 0.15 4.81
CA ALA A 216 3.61 0.63 4.68
C ALA A 216 3.87 1.42 3.37
N ILE A 217 2.95 1.34 2.39
CA ILE A 217 2.95 2.13 1.16
C ILE A 217 1.96 3.28 1.25
N VAL A 218 0.66 2.99 1.37
CA VAL A 218 -0.39 4.01 1.24
C VAL A 218 -0.71 4.75 2.56
N GLY A 219 -0.27 4.19 3.70
CA GLY A 219 -0.63 4.62 5.04
C GLY A 219 -1.90 3.94 5.54
N ALA A 220 -1.94 3.57 6.82
CA ALA A 220 -3.01 2.73 7.38
C ALA A 220 -4.43 3.29 7.18
N ASN A 221 -4.59 4.62 7.26
CA ASN A 221 -5.88 5.29 7.06
C ASN A 221 -6.33 5.37 5.60
N ARG A 222 -5.52 4.90 4.66
CA ARG A 222 -5.77 4.94 3.21
C ARG A 222 -5.64 3.58 2.55
N ARG A 223 -5.53 2.52 3.35
CA ARG A 223 -5.52 1.15 2.87
C ARG A 223 -6.77 0.88 2.04
N ALA A 224 -6.57 0.51 0.78
CA ALA A 224 -7.66 0.10 -0.08
C ALA A 224 -8.16 -1.31 0.29
N ARG A 225 -9.36 -1.63 -0.16
CA ARG A 225 -10.01 -2.94 -0.05
C ARG A 225 -10.41 -3.42 -1.45
N ASP A 226 -10.95 -4.64 -1.50
CA ASP A 226 -11.44 -5.27 -2.72
C ASP A 226 -12.96 -5.29 -2.76
N TYR A 227 -13.54 -4.20 -3.26
CA TYR A 227 -14.99 -4.06 -3.43
C TYR A 227 -15.46 -4.52 -4.82
N GLY A 228 -14.57 -4.52 -5.82
CA GLY A 228 -14.86 -4.97 -7.18
C GLY A 228 -13.59 -5.21 -7.99
N TYR A 229 -13.64 -6.18 -8.92
CA TYR A 229 -12.48 -6.57 -9.73
C TYR A 229 -12.69 -6.37 -11.23
N SER A 230 -13.92 -6.60 -11.71
CA SER A 230 -14.26 -6.36 -13.11
C SER A 230 -14.49 -4.88 -13.39
N ILE A 231 -14.42 -4.50 -14.67
CA ILE A 231 -14.70 -3.13 -15.13
C ILE A 231 -16.08 -2.68 -14.64
N SER A 232 -17.11 -3.50 -14.87
CA SER A 232 -18.49 -3.17 -14.51
C SER A 232 -18.68 -3.04 -13.00
N GLU A 233 -18.09 -3.93 -12.20
CA GLU A 233 -18.15 -3.81 -10.73
C GLU A 233 -17.51 -2.50 -10.28
N CYS A 234 -16.30 -2.19 -10.75
CA CYS A 234 -15.55 -0.99 -10.36
C CYS A 234 -16.23 0.32 -10.80
N GLU A 235 -16.90 0.33 -11.95
CA GLU A 235 -17.64 1.49 -12.45
C GLU A 235 -18.90 1.78 -11.65
N ASN A 236 -19.56 0.73 -11.15
CA ASN A 236 -20.84 0.79 -10.45
C ASN A 236 -20.72 0.97 -8.93
N LEU A 237 -19.52 0.96 -8.37
CA LEU A 237 -19.29 1.37 -6.98
C LEU A 237 -19.76 2.82 -6.79
N ASP A 238 -20.24 3.14 -5.58
CA ASP A 238 -20.47 4.53 -5.21
C ASP A 238 -19.14 5.29 -5.12
N ASP A 239 -19.20 6.61 -5.27
CA ASP A 239 -18.01 7.46 -5.37
C ASP A 239 -17.08 7.29 -4.15
N GLU A 240 -17.62 7.24 -2.92
CA GLU A 240 -16.81 7.04 -1.71
C GLU A 240 -16.05 5.69 -1.74
N THR A 241 -16.73 4.63 -2.18
CA THR A 241 -16.11 3.30 -2.31
C THR A 241 -15.07 3.24 -3.44
N LYS A 242 -15.25 4.00 -4.54
CA LYS A 242 -14.28 4.01 -5.66
C LYS A 242 -12.87 4.42 -5.24
N ILE A 243 -12.73 5.39 -4.35
CA ILE A 243 -11.42 5.87 -3.85
C ILE A 243 -10.84 4.98 -2.74
N SER A 244 -11.54 3.91 -2.35
CA SER A 244 -11.05 2.90 -1.41
C SER A 244 -10.99 1.50 -2.03
N ASN A 245 -11.24 1.35 -3.33
CA ASN A 245 -11.10 0.08 -4.06
C ASN A 245 -9.74 -0.03 -4.77
N ALA A 246 -8.93 -1.04 -4.45
CA ALA A 246 -7.58 -1.20 -5.01
C ALA A 246 -7.59 -1.31 -6.54
N GLN A 247 -8.59 -2.00 -7.09
CA GLN A 247 -8.72 -2.18 -8.52
C GLN A 247 -9.08 -0.89 -9.27
N ASN A 248 -9.78 0.06 -8.66
CA ASN A 248 -10.05 1.37 -9.26
C ASN A 248 -8.77 2.17 -9.48
N PHE A 249 -7.82 2.13 -8.53
CA PHE A 249 -6.50 2.75 -8.72
C PHE A 249 -5.71 2.11 -9.87
N ALA A 250 -5.75 0.78 -9.97
CA ALA A 250 -5.11 0.06 -11.06
C ALA A 250 -5.75 0.40 -12.41
N PHE A 251 -7.09 0.46 -12.49
CA PHE A 251 -7.81 0.82 -13.71
C PHE A 251 -7.58 2.27 -14.13
N PHE A 252 -7.58 3.22 -13.21
CA PHE A 252 -7.23 4.61 -13.53
C PHE A 252 -5.86 4.70 -14.19
N ALA A 253 -4.83 4.10 -13.56
CA ALA A 253 -3.48 4.10 -14.09
C ALA A 253 -3.36 3.40 -15.47
N LEU A 254 -4.10 2.30 -15.65
CA LEU A 254 -4.18 1.62 -16.94
C LEU A 254 -4.83 2.52 -18.01
N ASP A 255 -5.95 3.16 -17.69
CA ASP A 255 -6.76 3.90 -18.64
C ASP A 255 -6.02 5.14 -19.15
N VAL A 256 -5.42 5.90 -18.23
CA VAL A 256 -4.67 7.11 -18.58
C VAL A 256 -3.35 6.80 -19.29
N LEU A 257 -2.66 5.70 -18.94
CA LEU A 257 -1.45 5.30 -19.65
C LEU A 257 -1.76 4.74 -21.05
N ALA A 258 -2.88 4.02 -21.19
CA ALA A 258 -3.31 3.52 -22.48
C ALA A 258 -3.82 4.63 -23.40
N ASN A 259 -4.51 5.64 -22.84
CA ASN A 259 -5.14 6.74 -23.54
C ASN A 259 -4.70 8.09 -22.95
N PRO A 260 -3.43 8.50 -23.14
CA PRO A 260 -2.94 9.76 -22.59
C PRO A 260 -3.73 10.93 -23.19
N THR A 261 -4.14 11.87 -22.33
CA THR A 261 -4.67 13.16 -22.76
C THR A 261 -3.57 13.90 -23.50
N ALA A 262 -3.83 14.31 -24.75
CA ALA A 262 -2.89 15.05 -25.58
C ALA A 262 -2.77 16.52 -25.14
#